data_AF-A0A7W1CT16-F1
#
_entry.id   AF-A0A7W1CT16-F1
#
_cell.length_a   1.000
_cell.length_b   1.000
_cell.length_c   1.000
_cell.angle_alpha   90.00
_cell.angle_beta   90.00
_cell.angle_gamma   90.00
#
_symmetry.space_group_name_H-M   'P 1'
#
loop_
_entity.id
_entity.type
_entity.pdbx_description
1 polymer ?
#
loop_
_entity_poly.entity_id
_entity_poly.type
_entity_poly.pdbx_seq_one_letter_code
_entity_poly.pdbx_strand_id
1 'polypeptide(L)' 'MAKYFAFLRAINVGGRTVRMERLQEEFAALSFSSVETFIASGNVIFETRVTNEKLLGEKIQRQLKQALGFEV' A
#
# COMPACT_ATOMS: atom_id res chain seq x y z
N MET A 1 -12.54 -13.53 -2.66
CA MET A 1 -11.68 -12.32 -2.61
C MET A 1 -10.44 -12.63 -3.42
N ALA A 2 -9.94 -11.66 -4.19
CA ALA A 2 -8.70 -11.83 -4.95
C ALA A 2 -7.52 -11.33 -4.10
N LYS A 3 -6.41 -12.05 -4.17
CA LYS A 3 -5.16 -11.73 -3.48
C LYS A 3 -4.26 -10.94 -4.42
N TYR A 4 -3.79 -9.78 -3.96
CA TYR A 4 -2.96 -8.85 -4.73
C TYR A 4 -1.64 -8.59 -4.04
N PHE A 5 -0.66 -8.22 -4.86
CA PHE A 5 0.68 -7.82 -4.45
C PHE A 5 0.94 -6.42 -4.99
N ALA A 6 0.94 -5.41 -4.12
CA ALA A 6 1.32 -4.05 -4.47
C ALA A 6 2.84 -3.90 -4.36
N PHE A 7 3.48 -3.73 -5.52
CA PHE A 7 4.89 -3.39 -5.60
C PHE A 7 5.04 -1.88 -5.52
N LEU A 8 5.54 -1.38 -4.39
CA LEU A 8 5.73 0.04 -4.14
C LEU A 8 7.18 0.42 -4.39
N ARG A 9 7.42 1.60 -4.98
CA ARG A 9 8.77 2.11 -5.20
C ARG A 9 9.06 3.22 -4.21
N ALA A 10 10.35 3.38 -3.88
CA ALA A 10 10.86 4.53 -3.13
C ALA A 10 10.21 4.80 -1.75
N ILE A 11 9.69 3.78 -1.06
CA ILE A 11 9.07 3.92 0.27
C ILE A 11 10.10 4.34 1.34
N ASN A 12 11.22 3.62 1.45
CA ASN A 12 12.26 3.83 2.48
C ASN A 12 13.62 4.16 1.85
N VAL A 13 13.64 5.12 0.92
CA VAL A 13 14.87 5.60 0.26
C VAL A 13 15.04 7.10 0.47
N GLY A 14 16.27 7.60 0.32
CA GLY A 14 16.55 9.04 0.36
C GLY A 14 16.29 9.70 1.72
N GLY A 15 16.49 8.97 2.82
CA GLY A 15 16.29 9.47 4.18
C GLY A 15 14.83 9.49 4.66
N ARG A 16 13.90 8.92 3.89
CA ARG A 16 12.51 8.72 4.30
C ARG A 16 12.36 7.41 5.07
N THR A 17 11.56 7.44 6.12
CA THR A 17 11.22 6.25 6.91
C THR A 17 9.72 6.16 7.10
N VAL A 18 9.11 5.16 6.47
CA VAL A 18 7.73 4.74 6.67
C VAL A 18 7.74 3.45 7.48
N ARG A 19 7.06 3.48 8.63
CA ARG A 19 6.85 2.29 9.45
C ARG A 19 5.89 1.33 8.74
N MET A 20 6.19 0.05 8.76
CA MET A 20 5.38 -0.96 8.07
C MET A 20 3.99 -1.07 8.68
N GLU A 21 3.85 -0.87 10.00
CA GLU A 21 2.55 -0.80 10.68
C GLU A 21 1.69 0.33 10.10
N ARG A 22 2.30 1.51 9.89
CA ARG A 22 1.61 2.63 9.27
C ARG A 22 1.17 2.30 7.84
N LEU A 23 2.02 1.64 7.06
CA LEU A 23 1.67 1.24 5.71
C LEU A 23 0.51 0.23 5.69
N GLN A 24 0.47 -0.70 6.64
CA GLN A 24 -0.65 -1.63 6.81
C GLN A 24 -1.94 -0.90 7.17
N GLU A 25 -1.89 0.08 8.08
CA GLU A 25 -3.04 0.92 8.45
C GLU A 25 -3.66 1.62 7.24
N GLU A 26 -2.83 2.17 6.34
CA GLU A 26 -3.31 2.85 5.13
C GLU A 26 -4.02 1.90 4.16
N PHE A 27 -3.52 0.67 4.02
CA PHE A 27 -4.18 -0.35 3.21
C PHE A 27 -5.47 -0.86 3.88
N ALA A 28 -5.49 -1.01 5.19
CA ALA A 28 -6.69 -1.37 5.94
C ALA A 28 -7.77 -0.29 5.84
N ALA A 29 -7.40 1.00 5.83
CA ALA A 29 -8.31 2.13 5.63
C ALA A 29 -9.03 2.10 4.27
N LEU A 30 -8.44 1.44 3.27
CA LEU A 30 -9.06 1.20 1.96
C LEU A 30 -10.04 0.02 1.95
N SER A 31 -10.39 -0.52 3.12
CA SER A 31 -11.23 -1.71 3.29
C SER A 31 -10.65 -2.97 2.63
N PHE A 32 -9.32 -3.06 2.58
CA PHE A 32 -8.63 -4.29 2.21
C PHE A 32 -8.45 -5.19 3.44
N SER A 33 -8.46 -6.51 3.21
CA SER A 33 -8.29 -7.51 4.26
C SER A 33 -6.95 -8.25 4.11
N SER A 34 -6.56 -9.01 5.13
CA SER A 34 -5.33 -9.83 5.09
C SER A 34 -4.10 -9.03 4.67
N VAL A 35 -3.99 -7.80 5.20
CA VAL A 35 -2.93 -6.85 4.84
C VAL A 35 -1.64 -7.23 5.53
N GLU A 36 -0.60 -7.51 4.74
CA GLU A 36 0.73 -7.88 5.23
C GLU A 36 1.79 -7.10 4.45
N THR A 37 2.83 -6.62 5.12
CA THR A 37 3.98 -5.98 4.49
C THR A 37 5.14 -6.97 4.36
N PHE A 38 5.86 -6.92 3.24
CA PHE A 38 7.03 -7.75 3.02
C PHE A 38 8.34 -7.00 3.29
N ILE A 39 8.97 -7.29 4.43
CA ILE A 39 10.24 -6.67 4.87
C ILE A 39 10.09 -5.13 4.96
N ALA A 40 11.18 -4.39 5.16
CA ALA A 40 11.21 -2.93 5.08
C ALA A 40 11.19 -2.38 3.62
N SER A 41 10.78 -3.19 2.64
CA SER A 41 10.74 -2.81 1.22
C SER A 41 9.54 -1.92 0.87
N GLY A 42 8.49 -1.98 1.68
CA GLY A 42 7.23 -1.29 1.42
C GLY A 42 6.29 -2.04 0.48
N ASN A 43 6.60 -3.25 0.05
CA ASN A 43 5.66 -4.07 -0.72
C ASN A 43 4.55 -4.62 0.18
N VAL A 44 3.32 -4.67 -0.33
CA VAL A 44 2.13 -5.04 0.45
C VAL A 44 1.34 -6.16 -0.23
N ILE A 45 0.96 -7.15 0.56
CA ILE A 45 0.05 -8.23 0.20
C ILE A 45 -1.30 -7.90 0.82
N PHE A 46 -2.39 -8.01 0.06
CA PHE A 46 -3.73 -7.77 0.58
C PHE A 46 -4.80 -8.52 -0.24
N GLU A 47 -5.98 -8.63 0.34
CA GLU A 47 -7.16 -9.20 -0.29
C GLU A 47 -8.26 -8.16 -0.47
N THR A 48 -8.98 -8.26 -1.59
CA THR A 48 -10.11 -7.38 -1.87
C THR A 48 -11.16 -8.06 -2.75
N ARG A 49 -12.37 -7.49 -2.77
CA ARG A 49 -13.44 -7.86 -3.70
C ARG A 49 -13.37 -7.07 -5.02
N VAL A 50 -12.64 -5.97 -5.04
CA VAL A 50 -12.44 -5.16 -6.24
C VAL A 50 -11.47 -5.87 -7.15
N THR A 51 -11.86 -6.11 -8.41
CA THR A 51 -11.03 -6.82 -9.39
C THR A 51 -10.39 -5.90 -10.43
N ASN A 52 -10.82 -4.63 -10.47
CA ASN A 52 -10.26 -3.65 -11.39
C ASN A 52 -8.92 -3.12 -10.87
N GLU A 53 -7.84 -3.66 -11.42
CA GLU A 53 -6.45 -3.35 -11.04
C GLU A 53 -6.10 -1.87 -11.21
N LYS A 54 -6.56 -1.23 -12.29
CA LYS A 54 -6.30 0.20 -12.54
C LYS A 54 -6.92 1.05 -11.42
N LEU A 55 -8.17 0.77 -11.07
CA LEU A 55 -8.88 1.47 -10.00
C LEU A 55 -8.25 1.21 -8.63
N LEU A 56 -7.74 0.00 -8.38
CA LEU A 56 -6.97 -0.31 -7.17
C LEU A 56 -5.69 0.50 -7.08
N GLY A 57 -4.87 0.52 -8.14
CA GLY A 57 -3.64 1.29 -8.20
C GLY A 57 -3.88 2.78 -7.93
N GLU A 58 -4.88 3.36 -8.59
CA GLU A 58 -5.26 4.76 -8.39
C GLU A 58 -5.73 5.06 -6.95
N LYS A 59 -6.48 4.16 -6.31
CA LYS A 59 -6.91 4.30 -4.92
C LYS A 59 -5.72 4.26 -3.96
N ILE A 60 -4.83 3.29 -4.13
CA ILE A 60 -3.63 3.12 -3.31
C ILE A 60 -2.72 4.35 -3.45
N GLN A 61 -2.43 4.78 -4.68
CA GLN A 61 -1.58 5.94 -4.92
C GLN A 61 -2.13 7.22 -4.28
N ARG A 62 -3.45 7.47 -4.40
CA ARG A 62 -4.08 8.64 -3.76
C ARG A 62 -4.00 8.57 -2.23
N GLN A 63 -4.31 7.42 -1.63
CA GLN A 63 -4.25 7.23 -0.19
C GLN A 63 -2.84 7.46 0.35
N LEU A 64 -1.85 6.81 -0.26
CA LEU A 64 -0.45 6.93 0.17
C LEU A 64 0.10 8.34 -0.03
N LYS A 65 -0.24 9.01 -1.13
CA LYS A 65 0.17 10.42 -1.34
C LYS A 65 -0.40 11.32 -0.25
N GLN A 66 -1.66 11.13 0.12
CA GLN A 66 -2.31 11.91 1.17
C GLN A 66 -1.71 11.63 2.55
N ALA A 67 -1.43 10.37 2.86
CA ALA A 67 -0.94 9.95 4.17
C ALA A 67 0.56 10.21 4.39
N LEU A 68 1.37 9.99 3.35
CA LEU A 68 2.84 10.04 3.45
C LEU A 68 3.42 11.37 2.95
N GLY A 69 2.65 12.15 2.19
CA GLY A 69 3.07 13.46 1.67
C GLY A 69 3.99 13.39 0.44
N PHE A 70 4.14 12.24 -0.19
CA PHE A 70 4.94 12.06 -1.40
C PHE A 70 4.35 10.99 -2.32
N GLU A 71 4.78 10.98 -3.58
CA GLU A 71 4.35 10.00 -4.58
C GLU A 71 5.11 8.68 -4.42
N VAL A 72 4.37 7.59 -4.62
CA VAL A 72 4.80 6.18 -4.49
C VAL A 72 4.46 5.44 -5.78
#